data_AF-W7Y6F8-F1
#
_entry.id   AF-W7Y6F8-F1
#
_cell.length_a   1.000
_cell.length_b   1.000
_cell.length_c   1.000
_cell.angle_alpha   90.00
_cell.angle_beta   90.00
_cell.angle_gamma   90.00
#
_symmetry.space_group_name_H-M   'P 1'
#
loop_
_entity.id
_entity.type
_entity.pdbx_description
1 polymer ?
#
loop_
_entity_poly.entity_id
_entity_poly.type
_entity_poly.pdbx_seq_one_letter_code
_entity_poly.pdbx_strand_id
1 'polypeptide(L)'
;MSVQKIAVLTSGGDSQGMNAAVRAVVRSGLFYGLEVYGIQRGYQGLLNDDIFSMDLRSVGDIIQRGGTVLQSARCKEFMTPEGQQKGAEILRKRGIDGLVVIGGDGSYHGANKLSKLGINTMALLERLITIFLSLISRSDLILRLVLLWMQ
;
A
#
# COMPACT_ATOMS: atom_id res chain seq x y z
N MET A 1 -4.63 -18.91 7.26
CA MET A 1 -5.22 -18.52 5.96
C MET A 1 -4.08 -18.07 5.08
N SER A 2 -3.90 -18.63 3.87
CA SER A 2 -2.90 -18.12 2.94
C SER A 2 -3.33 -16.75 2.45
N VAL A 3 -2.49 -15.73 2.57
CA VAL A 3 -2.73 -14.41 1.96
C VAL A 3 -2.78 -14.58 0.44
N GLN A 4 -3.87 -14.18 -0.20
CA GLN A 4 -4.08 -14.29 -1.66
C GLN A 4 -4.23 -12.92 -2.32
N LYS A 5 -4.83 -11.95 -1.61
CA LYS A 5 -5.11 -10.61 -2.15
C LYS A 5 -4.50 -9.52 -1.29
N ILE A 6 -3.70 -8.65 -1.90
CA ILE A 6 -3.13 -7.48 -1.23
C ILE A 6 -3.54 -6.19 -1.92
N ALA A 7 -3.67 -5.12 -1.15
CA ALA A 7 -3.87 -3.78 -1.67
C ALA A 7 -2.71 -2.86 -1.30
N VAL A 8 -2.42 -1.87 -2.14
CA VAL A 8 -1.43 -0.83 -1.90
C VAL A 8 -2.07 0.55 -2.00
N LEU A 9 -1.74 1.44 -1.07
CA LEU A 9 -2.15 2.84 -1.11
C LEU A 9 -0.97 3.76 -0.80
N THR A 10 -0.99 4.96 -1.39
CA THR A 10 -0.08 6.05 -1.02
C THR A 10 -0.83 7.14 -0.27
N SER A 11 -0.23 7.65 0.80
CA SER A 11 -0.84 8.68 1.65
C SER A 11 0.24 9.60 2.21
N GLY A 12 -0.08 10.88 2.41
CA GLY A 12 0.87 11.90 2.86
C GLY A 12 1.28 12.86 1.76
N GLY A 13 2.37 13.61 1.96
CA GLY A 13 2.92 14.50 0.96
C GLY A 13 3.64 13.70 -0.14
N ASP A 14 3.45 14.08 -1.39
CA ASP A 14 4.08 13.41 -2.52
C ASP A 14 5.61 13.52 -2.40
N SER A 15 6.27 12.36 -2.26
CA SER A 15 7.72 12.26 -2.11
C SER A 15 8.35 11.49 -3.26
N GLN A 16 9.63 11.77 -3.53
CA GLN A 16 10.39 11.03 -4.55
C GLN A 16 10.54 9.57 -4.12
N GLY A 17 10.22 8.65 -5.03
CA GLY A 17 10.36 7.20 -4.81
C GLY A 17 9.09 6.46 -4.40
N MET A 18 7.95 7.15 -4.17
CA MET A 18 6.67 6.46 -3.91
C MET A 18 6.28 5.52 -5.06
N ASN A 19 6.46 5.96 -6.31
CA ASN A 19 6.24 5.10 -7.49
C ASN A 19 7.16 3.86 -7.51
N ALA A 20 8.41 4.00 -7.03
CA ALA A 20 9.31 2.86 -6.93
C ALA A 20 8.86 1.86 -5.87
N ALA A 21 8.36 2.34 -4.72
CA ALA A 21 7.78 1.49 -3.68
C ALA A 21 6.51 0.78 -4.15
N VAL A 22 5.56 1.50 -4.79
CA VAL A 22 4.35 0.90 -5.40
C VAL A 22 4.75 -0.18 -6.39
N ARG A 23 5.70 0.11 -7.29
CA ARG A 23 6.18 -0.87 -8.26
C ARG A 23 6.82 -2.09 -7.60
N ALA A 24 7.62 -1.89 -6.55
CA ALA A 24 8.24 -3.00 -5.82
C ALA A 24 7.18 -3.92 -5.22
N VAL A 25 6.16 -3.36 -4.57
CA VAL A 25 5.04 -4.12 -3.99
C VAL A 25 4.27 -4.88 -5.07
N VAL A 26 3.86 -4.21 -6.15
CA VAL A 26 3.07 -4.83 -7.22
C VAL A 26 3.84 -5.94 -7.90
N ARG A 27 5.09 -5.70 -8.33
CA ARG A 27 5.88 -6.74 -9.00
C ARG A 27 6.17 -7.93 -8.09
N SER A 28 6.42 -7.67 -6.80
CA SER A 28 6.66 -8.72 -5.81
C SER A 28 5.44 -9.57 -5.55
N GLY A 29 4.27 -8.94 -5.38
CA GLY A 29 3.03 -9.66 -5.15
C GLY A 29 2.66 -10.55 -6.33
N LEU A 30 2.75 -10.01 -7.55
CA LEU A 30 2.52 -10.79 -8.78
C LEU A 30 3.52 -11.94 -8.93
N PHE A 31 4.79 -11.74 -8.56
CA PHE A 31 5.81 -12.80 -8.61
C PHE A 31 5.49 -13.99 -7.69
N TYR A 32 4.87 -13.73 -6.53
CA TYR A 32 4.41 -14.77 -5.60
C TYR A 32 2.99 -15.27 -5.87
N GLY A 33 2.38 -14.89 -7.00
CA GLY A 33 1.06 -15.36 -7.40
C GLY A 33 -0.11 -14.68 -6.65
N LEU A 34 0.12 -13.52 -6.02
CA LEU A 34 -0.94 -12.75 -5.36
C LEU A 34 -1.71 -11.89 -6.36
N GLU A 35 -2.99 -11.66 -6.06
CA GLU A 35 -3.75 -10.58 -6.69
C GLU A 35 -3.41 -9.26 -6.00
N VAL A 36 -2.95 -8.26 -6.77
CA VAL A 36 -2.58 -6.94 -6.24
C VAL A 36 -3.59 -5.89 -6.68
N TYR A 37 -4.02 -5.07 -5.74
CA TYR A 37 -4.94 -3.95 -5.97
C TYR A 37 -4.30 -2.61 -5.60
N GLY A 38 -4.58 -1.58 -6.39
CA GLY A 38 -4.23 -0.19 -6.10
C GLY A 38 -5.43 0.54 -5.53
N ILE A 39 -5.19 1.40 -4.53
CA ILE A 39 -6.19 2.31 -3.97
C ILE A 39 -5.82 3.74 -4.35
N GLN A 40 -6.69 4.40 -5.10
CA GLN A 40 -6.52 5.80 -5.49
C GLN A 40 -6.67 6.75 -4.29
N ARG A 41 -5.98 7.89 -4.30
CA ARG A 41 -6.16 8.99 -3.34
C ARG A 41 -6.09 8.55 -1.87
N GLY A 42 -5.25 7.56 -1.56
CA GLY A 42 -5.00 7.07 -0.21
C GLY A 42 -6.26 6.60 0.52
N TYR A 43 -6.41 7.01 1.78
CA TYR A 43 -7.57 6.61 2.59
C TYR A 43 -8.90 7.13 2.04
N GLN A 44 -8.89 8.24 1.30
CA GLN A 44 -10.13 8.75 0.71
C GLN A 44 -10.68 7.79 -0.35
N GLY A 45 -9.83 7.23 -1.21
CA GLY A 45 -10.28 6.23 -2.17
C GLY A 45 -10.60 4.90 -1.51
N LEU A 46 -9.94 4.55 -0.40
CA LEU A 46 -10.35 3.38 0.39
C LEU A 46 -11.81 3.52 0.85
N LEU A 47 -12.20 4.67 1.42
CA LEU A 47 -13.57 4.90 1.88
C LEU A 47 -14.59 5.00 0.74
N ASN A 48 -14.13 5.36 -0.45
CA ASN A 48 -14.96 5.48 -1.65
C ASN A 48 -14.96 4.19 -2.50
N ASP A 49 -14.29 3.13 -2.05
CA ASP A 49 -14.11 1.88 -2.79
C ASP A 49 -13.48 2.09 -4.19
N ASP A 50 -12.59 3.08 -4.32
CA ASP A 50 -11.80 3.36 -5.53
C ASP A 50 -10.56 2.46 -5.58
N ILE A 51 -10.86 1.17 -5.76
CA ILE A 51 -9.91 0.06 -5.73
C ILE A 51 -9.92 -0.66 -7.08
N PHE A 52 -8.74 -0.80 -7.69
CA PHE A 52 -8.59 -1.39 -9.03
C PHE A 52 -7.45 -2.41 -9.05
N SER A 53 -7.53 -3.41 -9.93
CA SER A 53 -6.47 -4.41 -10.07
C SER A 53 -5.20 -3.80 -10.69
N MET A 54 -4.05 -4.24 -10.21
CA MET A 54 -2.74 -3.83 -10.71
C MET A 54 -2.03 -5.03 -11.33
N ASP A 55 -1.44 -4.80 -12.50
CA ASP A 55 -0.64 -5.78 -13.23
C ASP A 55 0.77 -5.22 -13.54
N LEU A 56 1.59 -5.99 -14.25
CA LEU A 56 2.94 -5.54 -14.66
C LEU A 56 2.92 -4.26 -15.52
N ARG A 57 1.85 -4.02 -16.28
CA ARG A 57 1.71 -2.84 -17.14
C ARG A 57 1.33 -1.60 -16.34
N SER A 58 0.50 -1.76 -15.30
CA SER A 58 0.07 -0.69 -14.40
C SER A 58 1.23 0.01 -13.68
N VAL A 59 2.37 -0.68 -13.55
CA VAL A 59 3.61 -0.15 -12.96
C VAL A 59 4.77 -0.02 -13.96
N GLY A 60 4.45 -0.03 -15.26
CA GLY A 60 5.37 0.28 -16.34
C GLY A 60 5.65 1.78 -16.42
N ASP A 61 6.92 2.16 -16.58
CA ASP A 61 7.37 3.55 -16.77
C ASP A 61 6.93 4.57 -15.69
N ILE A 62 6.67 4.10 -14.48
CA ILE A 62 6.29 4.96 -13.35
C ILE A 62 7.47 5.40 -12.48
N ILE A 63 8.61 4.70 -12.50
CA ILE A 63 9.77 4.99 -11.63
C ILE A 63 10.30 6.41 -11.88
N GLN A 64 10.42 6.79 -13.14
CA GLN A 64 10.91 8.09 -13.58
C GLN A 64 9.90 9.23 -13.40
N ARG A 65 8.66 8.94 -13.00
CA ARG A 65 7.63 9.96 -12.76
C ARG A 65 7.71 10.46 -11.32
N GLY A 66 7.64 11.78 -11.15
CA GLY A 66 7.47 12.40 -9.85
C GLY A 66 6.11 12.07 -9.22
N GLY A 67 6.04 12.20 -7.89
CA GLY A 67 4.82 11.94 -7.12
C GLY A 67 4.44 10.46 -7.05
N THR A 68 3.13 10.19 -7.03
CA THR A 68 2.55 8.84 -6.96
C THR A 68 1.47 8.63 -8.01
N VAL A 69 1.52 7.51 -8.74
CA VAL A 69 0.46 7.11 -9.69
C VAL A 69 -0.87 6.79 -9.03
N LEU A 70 -0.85 6.46 -7.74
CA LEU A 70 -2.05 6.22 -6.94
C LEU A 70 -2.65 7.50 -6.36
N GLN A 71 -2.00 8.65 -6.55
CA GLN A 71 -2.38 9.93 -5.94
C GLN A 71 -2.36 9.89 -4.40
N SER A 72 -2.47 11.05 -3.78
CA SER A 72 -2.58 11.19 -2.33
C SER A 72 -3.67 12.20 -1.99
N ALA A 73 -4.42 11.96 -0.92
CA ALA A 73 -5.42 12.90 -0.43
C ALA A 73 -5.50 12.86 1.10
N ARG A 74 -5.70 14.02 1.71
CA ARG A 74 -6.03 14.11 3.14
C ARG A 74 -7.46 13.61 3.35
N CYS A 75 -7.67 12.72 4.31
CA CYS A 75 -8.98 12.20 4.64
C CYS A 75 -9.29 12.43 6.12
N LYS A 76 -10.15 13.41 6.41
CA LYS A 76 -10.58 13.71 7.79
C LYS A 76 -11.52 12.62 8.32
N GLU A 77 -12.34 12.03 7.47
CA GLU A 77 -13.25 10.93 7.81
C GLU A 77 -12.47 9.74 8.38
N PHE A 78 -11.27 9.46 7.86
CA PHE A 78 -10.42 8.38 8.37
C PHE A 78 -9.83 8.64 9.76
N MET A 79 -9.93 9.86 10.30
CA MET A 79 -9.52 10.16 11.67
C MET A 79 -10.55 9.70 12.70
N THR A 80 -11.79 9.43 12.28
CA THR A 80 -12.84 8.95 13.18
C THR A 80 -12.90 7.42 13.22
N PRO A 81 -13.38 6.81 14.32
CA PRO A 81 -13.58 5.36 14.40
C PRO A 81 -14.51 4.83 13.30
N GLU A 82 -15.54 5.59 12.93
CA GLU A 82 -16.53 5.20 11.91
C GLU A 82 -15.88 5.10 10.53
N GLY A 83 -15.03 6.07 10.16
CA GLY A 83 -14.27 6.00 8.91
C GLY A 83 -13.31 4.83 8.89
N GLN A 84 -12.61 4.56 9.99
CA GLN A 84 -11.69 3.42 10.10
C GLN A 84 -12.43 2.08 9.94
N GLN A 85 -13.59 1.95 10.58
CA GLN A 85 -14.44 0.78 10.49
C GLN A 85 -14.96 0.56 9.07
N LYS A 86 -15.46 1.63 8.43
CA LYS A 86 -15.89 1.60 7.02
C LYS A 86 -14.76 1.16 6.09
N GLY A 87 -13.54 1.67 6.28
CA GLY A 87 -12.38 1.23 5.50
C GLY A 87 -12.05 -0.24 5.70
N ALA A 88 -12.09 -0.74 6.93
CA ALA A 88 -11.88 -2.16 7.23
C ALA A 88 -12.96 -3.05 6.59
N GLU A 89 -14.23 -2.61 6.61
CA GLU A 89 -15.33 -3.33 5.98
C GLU A 89 -15.20 -3.41 4.46
N ILE A 90 -14.77 -2.34 3.80
CA ILE A 90 -14.52 -2.32 2.35
C ILE A 90 -13.42 -3.34 2.00
N LEU A 91 -12.31 -3.37 2.75
CA LEU A 91 -11.24 -4.35 2.54
C LEU A 91 -11.75 -5.79 2.70
N ARG A 92 -12.51 -6.06 3.77
CA ARG A 92 -13.12 -7.39 4.00
C ARG A 92 -14.09 -7.77 2.89
N LYS A 93 -14.95 -6.84 2.44
CA LYS A 93 -15.93 -7.06 1.37
C LYS A 93 -15.25 -7.39 0.03
N ARG A 94 -14.11 -6.75 -0.25
CA ARG A 94 -13.28 -7.03 -1.42
C ARG A 94 -12.45 -8.31 -1.28
N GLY A 95 -12.42 -8.91 -0.09
CA GLY A 95 -11.58 -10.08 0.21
C GLY A 95 -10.08 -9.74 0.19
N ILE A 96 -9.71 -8.51 0.56
CA ILE A 96 -8.31 -8.09 0.65
C ILE A 96 -7.76 -8.54 2.01
N ASP A 97 -6.77 -9.42 1.96
CA ASP A 97 -6.15 -10.04 3.14
C ASP A 97 -5.08 -9.14 3.77
N GLY A 98 -4.43 -8.29 2.96
CA GLY A 98 -3.34 -7.43 3.40
C GLY A 98 -3.35 -6.04 2.77
N LEU A 99 -2.96 -5.03 3.53
CA LEU A 99 -2.84 -3.64 3.07
C LEU A 99 -1.42 -3.11 3.26
N VAL A 100 -0.78 -2.69 2.17
CA VAL A 100 0.50 -1.99 2.18
C VAL A 100 0.25 -0.49 2.09
N VAL A 101 0.67 0.25 3.11
CA VAL A 101 0.54 1.70 3.21
C VAL A 101 1.91 2.33 2.99
N ILE A 102 2.05 3.14 1.94
CA ILE A 102 3.28 3.89 1.65
C ILE A 102 3.03 5.36 2.01
N GLY A 103 3.82 5.90 2.94
CA GLY A 103 3.61 7.27 3.40
C GLY A 103 4.45 7.70 4.59
N GLY A 104 4.08 8.83 5.18
CA GLY A 104 4.68 9.36 6.40
C GLY A 104 3.97 8.93 7.68
N ASP A 105 4.26 9.61 8.79
CA ASP A 105 3.76 9.27 10.13
C ASP A 105 2.22 9.22 10.22
N GLY A 106 1.54 10.18 9.58
CA GLY A 106 0.07 10.21 9.53
C GLY A 106 -0.52 8.96 8.86
N SER A 107 0.15 8.44 7.84
CA SER A 107 -0.24 7.21 7.15
C SER A 107 0.01 5.98 8.01
N TYR A 108 1.13 5.96 8.74
CA TYR A 108 1.40 4.90 9.72
C TYR A 108 0.33 4.81 10.81
N HIS A 109 -0.13 5.96 11.33
CA HIS A 109 -1.22 5.98 12.31
C HIS A 109 -2.51 5.35 11.76
N GLY A 110 -2.87 5.67 10.51
CA GLY A 110 -4.03 5.06 9.85
C GLY A 110 -3.88 3.55 9.68
N ALA A 111 -2.70 3.07 9.28
CA ALA A 111 -2.40 1.64 9.16
C ALA A 111 -2.55 0.91 10.50
N ASN A 112 -1.96 1.47 11.57
CA ASN A 112 -2.06 0.91 12.92
C ASN A 112 -3.51 0.82 13.41
N LYS A 113 -4.37 1.79 13.07
CA LYS A 113 -5.80 1.74 13.42
C LYS A 113 -6.51 0.59 12.70
N LEU A 114 -6.25 0.38 11.41
CA LEU A 114 -6.78 -0.77 10.66
C LEU A 114 -6.24 -2.11 11.22
N SER A 115 -4.98 -2.16 11.63
CA SER A 115 -4.40 -3.35 12.26
C SER A 115 -5.13 -3.74 13.54
N LYS A 116 -5.48 -2.77 14.38
CA LYS A 116 -6.30 -3.01 15.58
C LYS A 116 -7.71 -3.50 15.27
N LEU A 117 -8.22 -3.26 14.06
CA LEU A 117 -9.48 -3.80 13.56
C LEU A 117 -9.32 -5.18 12.89
N GLY A 118 -8.14 -5.82 12.98
CA GLY A 118 -7.87 -7.14 12.43
C GLY A 118 -7.57 -7.17 10.93
N ILE A 119 -7.25 -6.03 10.33
CA ILE A 119 -6.72 -5.98 8.95
C ILE A 119 -5.20 -6.16 9.01
N ASN A 120 -4.64 -7.07 8.21
CA ASN A 120 -3.19 -7.19 8.16
C ASN A 120 -2.62 -5.97 7.42
N THR A 121 -1.91 -5.07 8.13
CA THR A 121 -1.30 -3.89 7.51
C THR A 121 0.23 -3.85 7.61
N MET A 122 0.88 -3.40 6.55
CA MET A 122 2.31 -3.09 6.49
C MET A 122 2.51 -1.64 6.12
N ALA A 123 3.42 -0.94 6.79
CA ALA A 123 3.72 0.46 6.49
C ALA A 123 5.16 0.63 6.00
N LEU A 124 5.31 1.32 4.87
CA LEU A 124 6.58 1.71 4.29
C LEU A 124 6.76 3.23 4.48
N LEU A 125 7.67 3.61 5.38
CA LEU A 125 7.94 5.01 5.70
C LEU A 125 8.75 5.68 4.58
N GLU A 126 8.33 6.89 4.17
CA GLU A 126 8.97 7.67 3.12
C GLU A 126 10.48 7.90 3.33
N ARG A 127 10.91 8.07 4.58
CA ARG A 127 12.32 8.28 4.94
C ARG A 127 13.20 7.05 4.68
N LEU A 128 12.58 5.87 4.67
CA LEU A 128 13.27 4.62 4.36
C LEU A 128 13.33 4.37 2.85
N ILE A 129 12.48 5.01 2.02
CA ILE A 129 12.42 4.79 0.57
C ILE A 129 13.75 5.17 -0.11
N THR A 130 14.47 6.17 0.37
CA THR A 130 15.78 6.55 -0.19
C THR A 130 16.85 5.49 0.06
N ILE A 131 16.84 4.86 1.24
CA ILE A 131 17.70 3.71 1.57
C ILE A 131 17.22 2.46 0.81
N PHE A 132 15.92 2.35 0.58
CA PHE A 132 15.29 1.29 -0.17
C PHE A 132 15.72 1.30 -1.64
N LEU A 133 15.77 2.46 -2.28
CA LEU A 133 16.21 2.63 -3.67
C LEU A 133 17.68 2.23 -3.87
N SER A 134 18.56 2.46 -2.89
CA SER A 134 19.96 1.99 -2.97
C SER A 134 20.08 0.47 -2.79
N LEU A 135 19.14 -0.13 -2.05
CA LEU A 135 19.04 -1.58 -1.84
C LEU A 135 18.27 -2.31 -2.96
N ILE A 136 17.54 -1.62 -3.85
CA ILE A 136 16.88 -2.23 -5.02
C ILE A 136 17.89 -2.87 -6.00
N SER A 137 19.19 -2.58 -5.88
CA SER A 137 20.23 -3.37 -6.57
C SER A 137 20.37 -4.81 -6.04
N ARG A 138 19.78 -5.12 -4.88
CA ARG A 138 19.69 -6.46 -4.28
C ARG A 138 18.21 -6.78 -3.98
N SER A 139 17.57 -7.39 -4.96
CA SER A 139 16.12 -7.69 -5.02
C SER A 139 15.48 -8.34 -3.79
N ASP A 140 16.23 -8.97 -2.88
CA ASP A 140 15.64 -10.02 -2.03
C ASP A 140 15.18 -9.58 -0.64
N LEU A 141 15.68 -8.47 -0.09
CA LEU A 141 15.46 -8.15 1.32
C LEU A 141 14.02 -7.70 1.64
N ILE A 142 13.44 -6.95 0.72
CA ILE A 142 12.07 -6.40 0.83
C ILE A 142 11.06 -7.51 0.57
N LEU A 143 11.32 -8.32 -0.45
CA LEU A 143 10.58 -9.55 -0.73
C LEU A 143 10.58 -10.45 0.51
N ARG A 144 11.72 -10.64 1.18
CA ARG A 144 11.79 -11.42 2.42
C ARG A 144 11.04 -10.80 3.59
N LEU A 145 11.08 -9.48 3.79
CA LEU A 145 10.33 -8.82 4.88
C LEU A 145 8.81 -8.83 4.62
N VAL A 146 8.39 -8.61 3.38
CA VAL A 146 6.98 -8.74 2.98
C VAL A 146 6.53 -10.19 3.11
N LEU A 147 7.32 -11.15 2.64
CA LEU A 147 7.02 -12.58 2.79
C LEU A 147 7.00 -13.05 4.25
N LEU A 148 7.97 -12.66 5.08
CA LEU A 148 8.02 -13.00 6.50
C LEU A 148 6.80 -12.48 7.26
N TRP A 149 6.21 -11.38 6.78
CA TRP A 149 4.98 -10.85 7.33
C TRP A 149 3.72 -11.50 6.74
N MET A 150 3.81 -12.09 5.55
CA MET A 150 2.73 -12.79 4.87
C MET A 150 2.59 -14.27 5.26
N GLN A 151 3.64 -14.86 5.86
CA GLN A 151 3.67 -16.22 6.42
C GLN A 151 3.16 -16.22 7.87
#